data_AF-A0A381UR56-F1
#
_entry.id   AF-A0A381UR56-F1
#
_cell.length_a   1.000
_cell.length_b   1.000
_cell.length_c   1.000
_cell.angle_alpha   90.00
_cell.angle_beta   90.00
_cell.angle_gamma   90.00
#
_symmetry.space_group_name_H-M   'P 1'
#
loop_
_entity.id
_entity.type
_entity.pdbx_description
1 polymer ?
#
loop_
_entity_poly.entity_id
_entity_poly.type
_entity_poly.pdbx_seq_one_letter_code
_entity_poly.pdbx_strand_id
1 'polypeptide(L)'
;MIPMHRKKTLGLALILMASIITPLASAQQHSSSDEDATFEYHTIASLGDSTLGSDPTGYRGPFVSQHAANLMGVEYYEGAVGGDRSWTLIDAGRHTTIAENYGEGTLVTIMVGAWDFIDSDINIVNSDYSFIDRLDENMTIILDVLVEADIDVLVWNLPNMSFLPFLTQIFPPEVHPYFTEASFLWADRLDEIAARYGDNVQIFDLLTVSNDLLQNQSARMISNHEVISPPSMCAKNCVMVDSLHPTSVGQGLLANYHMQAINEKFPSANGDYPLLTEAELLALADFEEVEEVSEITIEGDITKACFDWTEANYRQLYLTVINDGENVVIPNYIGFNTEECRQSTHVMYSSDQAINVVSDVTNELTLNHFFEIWGEEFSSAQVMGMGTNDGGALSITLDGVAYEGDWLAVNIDGVISVEIQFQSGQSQVNPEDGMESESTPGFAALIATIGMLSAAIISSRQGRRD
;
A
#
# COMPACT_ATOMS: atom_id res chain seq x y z
N MET A 1 51.94 30.73 -51.18
CA MET A 1 51.05 30.18 -52.22
C MET A 1 49.91 29.47 -51.51
N ILE A 2 48.69 29.76 -51.95
CA ILE A 2 47.41 29.41 -51.31
C ILE A 2 47.27 27.87 -51.12
N PRO A 3 46.75 27.41 -49.96
CA PRO A 3 46.39 26.03 -49.71
C PRO A 3 44.91 25.75 -50.07
N MET A 4 44.60 24.52 -50.48
CA MET A 4 43.25 23.94 -50.44
C MET A 4 43.34 22.68 -49.57
N HIS A 5 42.76 22.65 -48.36
CA HIS A 5 41.38 22.25 -48.03
C HIS A 5 41.06 20.83 -48.50
N ARG A 6 40.55 19.91 -47.68
CA ARG A 6 39.47 19.98 -46.66
C ARG A 6 39.41 18.53 -46.06
N LYS A 7 39.00 18.18 -44.83
CA LYS A 7 38.07 18.72 -43.82
C LYS A 7 38.54 18.23 -42.44
N LYS A 8 38.41 19.09 -41.43
CA LYS A 8 38.35 18.71 -40.02
C LYS A 8 36.89 18.41 -39.70
N THR A 9 36.59 17.23 -39.20
CA THR A 9 35.32 16.93 -38.52
C THR A 9 35.44 17.38 -37.07
N LEU A 10 34.52 18.26 -36.71
CA LEU A 10 34.32 18.83 -35.39
C LEU A 10 33.60 17.76 -34.54
N GLY A 11 34.29 17.16 -33.58
CA GLY A 11 33.67 16.33 -32.56
C GLY A 11 32.99 17.25 -31.55
N LEU A 12 31.67 17.40 -31.67
CA LEU A 12 30.83 18.06 -30.69
C LEU A 12 30.64 17.06 -29.54
N ALA A 13 31.27 17.30 -28.40
CA ALA A 13 30.95 16.59 -27.17
C ALA A 13 29.59 17.11 -26.69
N LEU A 14 28.54 16.31 -26.91
CA LEU A 14 27.22 16.55 -26.35
C LEU A 14 27.28 16.08 -24.88
N ILE A 15 27.39 17.02 -23.96
CA ILE A 15 27.12 16.76 -22.54
C ILE A 15 25.60 16.61 -22.44
N LEU A 16 25.10 15.37 -22.39
CA LEU A 16 23.76 15.11 -21.90
C LEU A 16 23.79 15.40 -20.40
N MET A 17 23.21 16.53 -19.98
CA MET A 17 22.68 16.61 -18.62
C MET A 17 21.51 15.64 -18.56
N ALA A 18 21.72 14.48 -17.95
CA ALA A 18 20.64 13.68 -17.44
C ALA A 18 20.02 14.47 -16.29
N SER A 19 18.89 15.13 -16.56
CA SER A 19 17.99 15.58 -15.52
C SER A 19 17.52 14.32 -14.79
N ILE A 20 18.02 14.10 -13.59
CA ILE A 20 17.45 13.14 -12.65
C ILE A 20 16.10 13.75 -12.28
N ILE A 21 15.04 13.33 -12.96
CA ILE A 21 13.67 13.60 -12.56
C ILE A 21 13.38 12.53 -11.52
N THR A 22 13.58 12.86 -10.25
CA THR A 22 12.91 12.14 -9.17
C THR A 22 11.40 12.24 -9.42
N PRO A 23 10.62 11.18 -9.17
CA PRO A 23 9.19 11.33 -9.14
C PRO A 23 8.87 12.21 -7.93
N LEU A 24 8.68 13.51 -8.16
CA LEU A 24 7.99 14.34 -7.18
C LEU A 24 6.58 13.76 -7.09
N ALA A 25 6.21 13.30 -5.90
CA ALA A 25 4.82 13.17 -5.51
C ALA A 25 4.13 14.49 -5.88
N SER A 26 3.15 14.43 -6.77
CA SER A 26 2.46 15.62 -7.26
C SER A 26 1.52 16.12 -6.17
N ALA A 27 2.05 16.91 -5.24
CA ALA A 27 1.24 17.67 -4.30
C ALA A 27 0.47 18.77 -5.06
N GLN A 28 -0.81 18.87 -4.73
CA GLN A 28 -1.79 19.83 -5.20
C GLN A 28 -1.20 21.25 -5.34
N GLN A 29 -1.36 21.89 -6.50
CA GLN A 29 -1.17 23.34 -6.64
C GLN A 29 -2.22 24.06 -5.80
N HIS A 30 -1.87 24.45 -4.57
CA HIS A 30 -2.64 25.38 -3.77
C HIS A 30 -2.17 26.81 -4.04
N SER A 31 -3.10 27.66 -4.44
CA SER A 31 -2.87 29.08 -4.65
C SER A 31 -3.02 29.83 -3.32
N SER A 32 -1.95 30.56 -2.95
CA SER A 32 -1.88 31.70 -2.02
C SER A 32 -2.16 31.47 -0.53
N SER A 33 -1.09 31.20 0.22
CA SER A 33 -0.77 31.79 1.54
C SER A 33 0.75 32.05 1.57
N ASP A 34 1.21 33.02 2.36
CA ASP A 34 2.51 33.70 2.24
C ASP A 34 3.72 32.77 1.93
N GLU A 35 4.36 32.95 0.76
CA GLU A 35 5.62 32.25 0.37
C GLU A 35 6.80 32.49 1.33
N ASP A 36 6.62 33.31 2.38
CA ASP A 36 7.61 33.66 3.40
C ASP A 36 7.18 33.23 4.83
N ALA A 37 6.09 32.47 5.00
CA ALA A 37 5.67 32.01 6.33
C ALA A 37 6.69 30.99 6.88
N THR A 38 7.28 31.30 8.03
CA THR A 38 8.24 30.42 8.72
C THR A 38 7.69 29.98 10.07
N PHE A 39 7.92 28.73 10.43
CA PHE A 39 7.47 28.13 11.69
C PHE A 39 8.64 28.04 12.68
N GLU A 40 8.39 28.39 13.95
CA GLU A 40 9.36 28.25 15.04
C GLU A 40 8.78 27.34 16.12
N TYR A 41 9.21 26.08 16.12
CA TYR A 41 8.78 25.10 17.10
C TYR A 41 9.75 25.01 18.28
N HIS A 42 9.20 24.78 19.48
CA HIS A 42 9.94 24.45 20.69
C HIS A 42 9.59 23.05 21.24
N THR A 43 8.53 22.43 20.72
CA THR A 43 8.08 21.10 21.14
C THR A 43 7.56 20.29 19.96
N ILE A 44 7.94 19.01 19.92
CA ILE A 44 7.29 17.97 19.14
C ILE A 44 6.56 17.04 20.10
N ALA A 45 5.29 16.79 19.84
CA ALA A 45 4.50 15.82 20.59
C ALA A 45 4.03 14.69 19.67
N SER A 46 3.99 13.45 20.17
CA SER A 46 3.34 12.34 19.48
C SER A 46 1.96 12.08 20.04
N LEU A 47 1.03 11.70 19.17
CA LEU A 47 -0.31 11.28 19.53
C LEU A 47 -0.71 10.10 18.64
N GLY A 48 -1.35 9.07 19.17
CA GLY A 48 -1.68 7.89 18.36
C GLY A 48 -1.46 6.56 19.04
N ASP A 49 -1.14 5.56 18.23
CA ASP A 49 -1.01 4.17 18.64
C ASP A 49 0.44 3.68 18.86
N SER A 50 0.66 2.37 18.71
CA SER A 50 1.94 1.70 18.94
C SER A 50 3.00 1.98 17.88
N THR A 51 2.63 2.65 16.79
CA THR A 51 3.56 3.06 15.72
C THR A 51 4.35 4.31 16.12
N LEU A 52 3.75 5.19 16.93
CA LEU A 52 4.33 6.45 17.39
C LEU A 52 4.67 6.49 18.89
N GLY A 53 4.43 5.41 19.63
CA GLY A 53 4.67 5.34 21.06
C GLY A 53 4.58 3.92 21.61
N SER A 54 4.90 3.75 22.89
CA SER A 54 4.84 2.46 23.60
C SER A 54 5.70 1.35 22.97
N ASP A 55 6.98 1.33 23.36
CA ASP A 55 7.93 0.25 23.02
C ASP A 55 8.17 -0.72 24.19
N PRO A 56 7.28 -1.72 24.42
CA PRO A 56 7.49 -2.69 25.48
C PRO A 56 8.63 -3.67 25.18
N THR A 57 9.08 -3.77 23.92
CA THR A 57 10.10 -4.75 23.50
C THR A 57 11.51 -4.15 23.48
N GLY A 58 11.64 -2.84 23.34
CA GLY A 58 12.90 -2.10 23.27
C GLY A 58 13.54 -2.12 21.88
N TYR A 59 12.81 -2.59 20.85
CA TYR A 59 13.29 -2.73 19.47
C TYR A 59 12.52 -1.86 18.46
N ARG A 60 11.55 -1.07 18.94
CA ARG A 60 10.71 -0.21 18.10
C ARG A 60 11.12 1.24 18.19
N GLY A 61 11.82 1.64 19.24
CA GLY A 61 12.32 3.00 19.42
C GLY A 61 13.78 3.19 18.94
N PRO A 62 14.24 4.44 18.77
CA PRO A 62 13.48 5.68 18.96
C PRO A 62 12.38 5.84 17.89
N PHE A 63 11.25 6.42 18.28
CA PHE A 63 10.12 6.65 17.36
C PHE A 63 10.40 7.84 16.42
N VAL A 64 9.71 7.89 15.29
CA VAL A 64 9.88 8.97 14.28
C VAL A 64 9.72 10.37 14.87
N SER A 65 8.70 10.58 15.71
CA SER A 65 8.48 11.85 16.42
C SER A 65 9.63 12.23 17.36
N GLN A 66 10.24 11.23 18.01
CA GLN A 66 11.40 11.44 18.86
C GLN A 66 12.65 11.78 18.05
N HIS A 67 12.85 11.12 16.90
CA HIS A 67 13.91 11.49 15.95
C HIS A 67 13.74 12.93 15.46
N ALA A 68 12.52 13.31 15.07
CA ALA A 68 12.21 14.67 14.62
C ALA A 68 12.54 15.71 15.71
N ALA A 69 12.09 15.49 16.94
CA ALA A 69 12.41 16.37 18.06
C ALA A 69 13.92 16.55 18.27
N ASN A 70 14.68 15.45 18.20
CA ASN A 70 16.13 15.48 18.35
C ASN A 70 16.83 16.24 17.21
N LEU A 71 16.40 16.04 15.96
CA LEU A 71 16.96 16.70 14.78
C LEU A 71 16.65 18.21 14.75
N MET A 72 15.46 18.58 15.21
CA MET A 72 15.05 19.98 15.37
C MET A 72 15.67 20.64 16.62
N GLY A 73 16.18 19.84 17.56
CA GLY A 73 16.76 20.33 18.81
C GLY A 73 15.72 20.87 19.80
N VAL A 74 14.52 20.28 19.80
CA VAL A 74 13.34 20.73 20.57
C VAL A 74 12.91 19.69 21.62
N GLU A 75 12.00 20.07 22.52
CA GLU A 75 11.45 19.14 23.51
C GLU A 75 10.60 18.05 22.85
N TYR A 76 10.66 16.83 23.37
CA TYR A 76 9.80 15.72 22.95
C TYR A 76 8.80 15.33 24.04
N TYR A 77 7.52 15.24 23.68
CA TYR A 77 6.47 14.66 24.52
C TYR A 77 5.85 13.42 23.84
N GLU A 78 5.90 12.26 24.50
CA GLU A 78 5.24 11.05 24.03
C GLU A 78 3.81 10.96 24.59
N GLY A 79 2.82 11.30 23.77
CA GLY A 79 1.39 11.13 24.07
C GLY A 79 0.75 9.91 23.43
N ALA A 80 1.42 9.28 22.46
CA ALA A 80 0.95 8.08 21.78
C ALA A 80 0.99 6.84 22.69
N VAL A 81 -0.04 5.99 22.62
CA VAL A 81 -0.15 4.77 23.42
C VAL A 81 -0.55 3.57 22.59
N GLY A 82 0.21 2.49 22.74
CA GLY A 82 0.02 1.26 22.00
C GLY A 82 -1.38 0.66 22.15
N GLY A 83 -1.99 0.33 21.01
CA GLY A 83 -3.33 -0.25 20.96
C GLY A 83 -4.46 0.77 20.94
N ASP A 84 -4.20 2.08 20.95
CA ASP A 84 -5.28 3.05 20.86
C ASP A 84 -6.00 3.00 19.51
N ARG A 85 -7.33 3.08 19.60
CA ARG A 85 -8.21 3.43 18.49
C ARG A 85 -8.50 4.91 18.56
N SER A 86 -9.05 5.46 17.49
CA SER A 86 -9.43 6.88 17.43
C SER A 86 -10.33 7.29 18.61
N TRP A 87 -11.30 6.45 18.98
CA TRP A 87 -12.21 6.74 20.11
C TRP A 87 -11.57 6.51 21.48
N THR A 88 -10.67 5.52 21.66
CA THR A 88 -10.05 5.28 22.98
C THR A 88 -9.07 6.39 23.35
N LEU A 89 -8.40 6.94 22.34
CA LEU A 89 -7.55 8.12 22.46
C LEU A 89 -8.35 9.35 22.90
N ILE A 90 -9.55 9.52 22.35
CA ILE A 90 -10.48 10.58 22.73
C ILE A 90 -10.99 10.38 24.16
N ASP A 91 -11.51 9.18 24.47
CA ASP A 91 -12.05 8.85 25.79
C ASP A 91 -11.01 8.99 26.92
N ALA A 92 -9.75 8.69 26.61
CA ALA A 92 -8.63 8.87 27.52
C ALA A 92 -8.19 10.34 27.68
N GLY A 93 -8.75 11.27 26.90
CA GLY A 93 -8.44 12.69 26.96
C GLY A 93 -7.00 13.02 26.55
N ARG A 94 -6.37 12.22 25.68
CA ARG A 94 -4.96 12.43 25.30
C ARG A 94 -4.77 13.71 24.50
N HIS A 95 -5.62 13.90 23.48
CA HIS A 95 -5.66 15.11 22.66
C HIS A 95 -5.94 16.37 23.50
N THR A 96 -6.91 16.32 24.43
CA THR A 96 -7.17 17.42 25.37
C THR A 96 -6.00 17.66 26.33
N THR A 97 -5.34 16.61 26.82
CA THR A 97 -4.17 16.75 27.68
C THR A 97 -3.05 17.49 26.98
N ILE A 98 -2.79 17.20 25.70
CA ILE A 98 -1.80 17.94 24.91
C ILE A 98 -2.24 19.41 24.77
N ALA A 99 -3.48 19.67 24.34
CA ALA A 99 -4.02 21.02 24.16
C ALA A 99 -4.05 21.87 25.46
N GLU A 100 -4.19 21.24 26.63
CA GLU A 100 -4.17 21.94 27.92
C GLU A 100 -2.76 22.31 28.40
N ASN A 101 -1.72 21.62 27.90
CA ASN A 101 -0.34 21.79 28.38
C ASN A 101 0.58 22.43 27.34
N TYR A 102 0.18 22.44 26.07
CA TYR A 102 0.94 22.96 24.94
C TYR A 102 0.07 23.91 24.09
N GLY A 103 0.68 24.64 23.16
CA GLY A 103 0.01 25.58 22.28
C GLY A 103 0.95 26.07 21.17
N GLU A 104 0.83 27.35 20.76
CA GLU A 104 1.69 28.00 19.75
C GLU A 104 3.17 27.59 19.91
N GLY A 105 3.80 27.16 18.81
CA GLY A 105 5.17 26.64 18.80
C GLY A 105 5.27 25.14 19.12
N THR A 106 4.15 24.42 19.09
CA THR A 106 4.10 22.96 19.21
C THR A 106 3.65 22.34 17.88
N LEU A 107 4.38 21.32 17.43
CA LEU A 107 3.96 20.45 16.33
C LEU A 107 3.58 19.07 16.87
N VAL A 108 2.34 18.65 16.63
CA VAL A 108 1.86 17.31 16.97
C VAL A 108 1.96 16.40 15.75
N THR A 109 2.72 15.32 15.88
CA THR A 109 2.68 14.20 14.94
C THR A 109 1.62 13.20 15.39
N ILE A 110 0.61 12.95 14.56
CA ILE A 110 -0.49 12.04 14.90
C ILE A 110 -0.67 10.92 13.88
N MET A 111 -0.79 9.68 14.37
CA MET A 111 -1.22 8.51 13.60
C MET A 111 -2.18 7.68 14.44
N VAL A 112 -3.44 7.62 14.04
CA VAL A 112 -4.45 6.76 14.65
C VAL A 112 -5.41 6.27 13.58
N GLY A 113 -5.89 5.04 13.71
CA GLY A 113 -6.80 4.41 12.75
C GLY A 113 -6.41 2.99 12.38
N ALA A 114 -5.14 2.57 12.56
CA ALA A 114 -4.72 1.21 12.22
C ALA A 114 -5.53 0.16 13.01
N TRP A 115 -5.78 0.41 14.30
CA TRP A 115 -6.62 -0.47 15.12
C TRP A 115 -8.12 -0.34 14.81
N ASP A 116 -8.60 0.82 14.35
CA ASP A 116 -9.97 1.01 13.87
C ASP A 116 -10.24 0.14 12.63
N PHE A 117 -9.25 0.04 11.73
CA PHE A 117 -9.27 -0.87 10.57
C PHE A 117 -9.26 -2.34 11.02
N ILE A 118 -8.35 -2.72 11.93
CA ILE A 118 -8.26 -4.09 12.45
C ILE A 118 -9.57 -4.52 13.13
N ASP A 119 -10.20 -3.64 13.91
CA ASP A 119 -11.48 -3.93 14.56
C ASP A 119 -12.66 -4.00 13.57
N SER A 120 -12.50 -3.42 12.38
CA SER A 120 -13.52 -3.38 11.32
C SER A 120 -13.26 -4.41 10.22
N ASP A 121 -12.34 -5.34 10.44
CA ASP A 121 -11.86 -6.33 9.45
C ASP A 121 -13.00 -7.07 8.72
N ILE A 122 -13.97 -7.60 9.46
CA ILE A 122 -15.13 -8.31 8.90
C ILE A 122 -16.01 -7.39 8.06
N ASN A 123 -16.16 -6.11 8.43
CA ASN A 123 -16.95 -5.16 7.65
C ASN A 123 -16.24 -4.82 6.33
N ILE A 124 -14.93 -4.58 6.40
CA ILE A 124 -14.07 -4.31 5.25
C ILE A 124 -14.19 -5.44 4.21
N VAL A 125 -14.05 -6.71 4.62
CA VAL A 125 -14.15 -7.85 3.68
C VAL A 125 -15.56 -8.07 3.12
N ASN A 126 -16.58 -7.42 3.68
CA ASN A 126 -17.94 -7.38 3.16
C ASN A 126 -18.25 -6.08 2.38
N SER A 127 -17.23 -5.30 2.03
CA SER A 127 -17.33 -4.01 1.35
C SER A 127 -18.16 -2.96 2.12
N ASP A 128 -18.19 -3.07 3.45
CA ASP A 128 -18.80 -2.08 4.34
C ASP A 128 -17.70 -1.21 4.97
N TYR A 129 -17.54 -0.01 4.42
CA TYR A 129 -16.56 0.98 4.86
C TYR A 129 -17.14 2.03 5.82
N SER A 130 -18.33 1.80 6.38
CA SER A 130 -19.01 2.77 7.25
C SER A 130 -18.23 3.13 8.52
N PHE A 131 -17.22 2.34 8.90
CA PHE A 131 -16.32 2.66 10.01
C PHE A 131 -15.49 3.93 9.73
N ILE A 132 -15.23 4.26 8.46
CA ILE A 132 -14.50 5.47 8.05
C ILE A 132 -15.25 6.73 8.47
N ASP A 133 -16.59 6.74 8.44
CA ASP A 133 -17.37 7.90 8.87
C ASP A 133 -17.17 8.20 10.36
N ARG A 134 -17.04 7.16 11.19
CA ARG A 134 -16.71 7.32 12.60
C ARG A 134 -15.26 7.79 12.79
N LEU A 135 -14.34 7.26 12.00
CA LEU A 135 -12.94 7.65 12.05
C LEU A 135 -12.75 9.13 11.66
N ASP A 136 -13.49 9.61 10.66
CA ASP A 136 -13.60 11.03 10.28
C ASP A 136 -14.13 11.89 11.44
N GLU A 137 -15.27 11.51 12.03
CA GLU A 137 -15.84 12.22 13.18
C GLU A 137 -14.83 12.32 14.33
N ASN A 138 -14.16 11.21 14.66
CA ASN A 138 -13.16 11.18 15.73
C ASN A 138 -11.92 12.03 15.38
N MET A 139 -11.43 11.97 14.14
CA MET A 139 -10.30 12.78 13.72
C MET A 139 -10.63 14.27 13.75
N THR A 140 -11.83 14.64 13.32
CA THR A 140 -12.34 16.02 13.42
C THR A 140 -12.35 16.50 14.88
N ILE A 141 -12.84 15.68 15.82
CA ILE A 141 -12.83 16.02 17.26
C ILE A 141 -11.40 16.27 17.77
N ILE A 142 -10.45 15.41 17.38
CA ILE A 142 -9.05 15.53 17.82
C ILE A 142 -8.43 16.81 17.25
N LEU A 143 -8.59 17.06 15.94
CA LEU A 143 -7.99 18.21 15.27
C LEU A 143 -8.62 19.53 15.73
N ASP A 144 -9.93 19.59 15.93
CA ASP A 144 -10.61 20.79 16.46
C ASP A 144 -9.98 21.22 17.79
N VAL A 145 -9.74 20.28 18.69
CA VAL A 145 -9.14 20.56 20.01
C VAL A 145 -7.69 21.02 19.91
N LEU A 146 -6.89 20.40 19.04
CA LEU A 146 -5.48 20.77 18.88
C LEU A 146 -5.35 22.15 18.20
N VAL A 147 -6.09 22.38 17.12
CA VAL A 147 -6.04 23.63 16.36
C VAL A 147 -6.63 24.79 17.18
N GLU A 148 -7.68 24.58 17.98
CA GLU A 148 -8.20 25.61 18.91
C GLU A 148 -7.16 26.04 19.96
N ALA A 149 -6.18 25.18 20.26
CA ALA A 149 -5.05 25.48 21.15
C ALA A 149 -3.83 26.09 20.43
N ASP A 150 -3.97 26.50 19.17
CA ASP A 150 -2.86 27.03 18.33
C ASP A 150 -1.72 26.01 18.12
N ILE A 151 -2.05 24.72 18.00
CA ILE A 151 -1.09 23.64 17.72
C ILE A 151 -1.14 23.27 16.24
N ASP A 152 0.03 23.23 15.60
CA ASP A 152 0.20 22.69 14.25
C ASP A 152 0.23 21.16 14.28
N VAL A 153 -0.34 20.51 13.26
CA VAL A 153 -0.51 19.06 13.24
C VAL A 153 0.01 18.46 11.94
N LEU A 154 0.89 17.46 12.07
CA LEU A 154 1.31 16.58 10.99
C LEU A 154 0.63 15.22 11.14
N VAL A 155 -0.44 15.02 10.38
CA VAL A 155 -1.34 13.85 10.46
C VAL A 155 -0.87 12.78 9.48
N TRP A 156 -0.69 11.56 9.96
CA TRP A 156 -0.32 10.43 9.13
C TRP A 156 -1.59 9.76 8.63
N ASN A 157 -1.65 9.50 7.32
CA ASN A 157 -2.54 8.47 6.82
C ASN A 157 -2.01 7.07 7.24
N LEU A 158 -2.65 6.01 6.76
CA LEU A 158 -2.24 4.64 7.07
C LEU A 158 -1.43 4.04 5.92
N PRO A 159 -0.54 3.07 6.19
CA PRO A 159 0.03 2.27 5.11
C PRO A 159 -1.09 1.53 4.36
N ASN A 160 -0.77 0.93 3.21
CA ASN A 160 -1.70 0.01 2.58
C ASN A 160 -1.86 -1.20 3.51
N MET A 161 -3.05 -1.31 4.13
CA MET A 161 -3.27 -2.26 5.21
C MET A 161 -3.19 -3.70 4.71
N SER A 162 -3.46 -3.95 3.43
CA SER A 162 -3.32 -5.29 2.84
C SER A 162 -1.88 -5.82 2.86
N PHE A 163 -0.88 -4.93 2.93
CA PHE A 163 0.54 -5.31 2.92
C PHE A 163 1.12 -5.50 4.32
N LEU A 164 0.34 -5.24 5.37
CA LEU A 164 0.77 -5.57 6.72
C LEU A 164 0.83 -7.10 6.87
N PRO A 165 1.98 -7.67 7.31
CA PRO A 165 2.10 -9.11 7.49
C PRO A 165 1.04 -9.72 8.42
N PHE A 166 0.41 -8.90 9.27
CA PHE A 166 -0.67 -9.34 10.15
C PHE A 166 -1.93 -9.72 9.37
N LEU A 167 -2.35 -8.89 8.41
CA LEU A 167 -3.57 -9.13 7.65
C LEU A 167 -3.35 -10.26 6.63
N THR A 168 -2.17 -10.35 6.02
CA THR A 168 -1.84 -11.44 5.09
C THR A 168 -1.79 -12.82 5.75
N GLN A 169 -1.60 -12.89 7.08
CA GLN A 169 -1.63 -14.15 7.84
C GLN A 169 -3.04 -14.60 8.23
N ILE A 170 -4.02 -13.68 8.27
CA ILE A 170 -5.36 -13.94 8.79
C ILE A 170 -6.38 -14.08 7.66
N PHE A 171 -6.25 -13.23 6.65
CA PHE A 171 -7.18 -13.13 5.55
C PHE A 171 -6.58 -13.73 4.28
N PRO A 172 -7.38 -14.50 3.51
CA PRO A 172 -6.90 -14.98 2.23
C PRO A 172 -6.80 -13.82 1.22
N PRO A 173 -5.94 -13.93 0.19
CA PRO A 173 -5.68 -12.86 -0.78
C PRO A 173 -6.95 -12.33 -1.45
N GLU A 174 -7.92 -13.23 -1.69
CA GLU A 174 -9.38 -13.03 -1.58
C GLU A 174 -9.89 -11.62 -1.37
N VAL A 175 -9.57 -11.18 -0.16
CA VAL A 175 -10.22 -10.03 0.46
C VAL A 175 -9.24 -8.90 0.70
N HIS A 176 -7.97 -9.07 0.32
CA HIS A 176 -6.93 -8.05 0.42
C HIS A 176 -7.28 -6.78 -0.40
N PRO A 177 -7.87 -6.86 -1.61
CA PRO A 177 -8.30 -5.67 -2.34
C PRO A 177 -9.24 -4.76 -1.54
N TYR A 178 -10.11 -5.32 -0.69
CA TYR A 178 -11.00 -4.50 0.14
C TYR A 178 -10.24 -3.69 1.21
N PHE A 179 -9.14 -4.23 1.73
CA PHE A 179 -8.27 -3.50 2.66
C PHE A 179 -7.49 -2.40 1.95
N THR A 180 -7.02 -2.65 0.73
CA THR A 180 -6.38 -1.63 -0.11
C THR A 180 -7.36 -0.50 -0.46
N GLU A 181 -8.58 -0.85 -0.88
CA GLU A 181 -9.64 0.12 -1.14
C GLU A 181 -9.94 0.96 0.11
N ALA A 182 -10.10 0.32 1.27
CA ALA A 182 -10.31 1.04 2.53
C ALA A 182 -9.15 1.98 2.88
N SER A 183 -7.90 1.58 2.66
CA SER A 183 -6.71 2.42 2.88
C SER A 183 -6.74 3.67 1.99
N PHE A 184 -7.07 3.53 0.70
CA PHE A 184 -7.18 4.66 -0.23
C PHE A 184 -8.35 5.58 0.12
N LEU A 185 -9.52 5.01 0.42
CA LEU A 185 -10.69 5.79 0.84
C LEU A 185 -10.41 6.60 2.12
N TRP A 186 -9.65 6.03 3.07
CA TRP A 186 -9.25 6.76 4.27
C TRP A 186 -8.21 7.84 3.97
N ALA A 187 -7.22 7.58 3.12
CA ALA A 187 -6.25 8.59 2.71
C ALA A 187 -6.92 9.79 2.06
N ASP A 188 -7.80 9.55 1.08
CA ASP A 188 -8.58 10.60 0.39
C ASP A 188 -9.45 11.39 1.40
N ARG A 189 -10.13 10.68 2.32
CA ARG A 189 -10.94 11.34 3.34
C ARG A 189 -10.08 12.21 4.27
N LEU A 190 -8.88 11.75 4.62
CA LEU A 190 -8.00 12.48 5.51
C LEU A 190 -7.44 13.76 4.86
N ASP A 191 -7.18 13.73 3.55
CA ASP A 191 -6.86 14.93 2.77
C ASP A 191 -8.02 15.94 2.78
N GLU A 192 -9.26 15.46 2.60
CA GLU A 192 -10.45 16.31 2.72
C GLU A 192 -10.59 16.93 4.13
N ILE A 193 -10.31 16.13 5.17
CA ILE A 193 -10.32 16.59 6.57
C ILE A 193 -9.28 17.69 6.76
N ALA A 194 -8.03 17.47 6.37
CA ALA A 194 -6.92 18.40 6.55
C ALA A 194 -7.17 19.73 5.81
N ALA A 195 -7.72 19.68 4.60
CA ALA A 195 -8.06 20.87 3.82
C ALA A 195 -9.03 21.83 4.55
N ARG A 196 -9.84 21.35 5.50
CA ARG A 196 -10.73 22.20 6.31
C ARG A 196 -9.98 23.08 7.32
N TYR A 197 -8.77 22.71 7.70
CA TYR A 197 -7.95 23.40 8.69
C TYR A 197 -6.87 24.30 8.08
N GLY A 198 -6.75 24.33 6.75
CA GLY A 198 -5.76 25.15 6.06
C GLY A 198 -4.33 24.77 6.44
N ASP A 199 -3.49 25.76 6.67
CA ASP A 199 -2.04 25.55 6.86
C ASP A 199 -1.69 24.85 8.19
N ASN A 200 -2.61 24.85 9.17
CA ASN A 200 -2.40 24.29 10.51
C ASN A 200 -2.37 22.75 10.55
N VAL A 201 -2.92 22.08 9.52
CA VAL A 201 -2.97 20.61 9.46
C VAL A 201 -2.43 20.13 8.12
N GLN A 202 -1.39 19.31 8.19
CA GLN A 202 -0.69 18.81 7.02
C GLN A 202 -0.65 17.29 7.05
N ILE A 203 -0.74 16.65 5.88
CA ILE A 203 -0.70 15.19 5.77
C ILE A 203 0.75 14.69 5.61
N PHE A 204 1.15 13.71 6.40
CA PHE A 204 2.30 12.87 6.09
C PHE A 204 1.77 11.61 5.38
N ASP A 205 2.14 11.45 4.12
CA ASP A 205 1.66 10.37 3.26
C ASP A 205 2.43 9.07 3.54
N LEU A 206 2.13 8.44 4.68
CA LEU A 206 2.68 7.15 5.07
C LEU A 206 2.32 6.05 4.06
N LEU A 207 1.17 6.11 3.40
CA LEU A 207 0.78 5.18 2.34
C LEU A 207 1.86 5.13 1.24
N THR A 208 2.22 6.28 0.68
CA THR A 208 3.28 6.36 -0.35
C THR A 208 4.66 6.01 0.21
N VAL A 209 5.01 6.51 1.39
CA VAL A 209 6.31 6.24 2.02
C VAL A 209 6.50 4.75 2.33
N SER A 210 5.47 4.10 2.85
CA SER A 210 5.51 2.66 3.16
C SER A 210 5.61 1.82 1.88
N ASN A 211 4.97 2.23 0.78
CA ASN A 211 5.15 1.60 -0.52
C ASN A 211 6.60 1.75 -1.01
N ASP A 212 7.20 2.94 -0.93
CA ASP A 212 8.60 3.17 -1.33
C ASP A 212 9.55 2.29 -0.49
N LEU A 213 9.37 2.27 0.84
CA LEU A 213 10.14 1.39 1.71
C LEU A 213 9.89 -0.10 1.45
N LEU A 214 8.71 -0.51 1.01
CA LEU A 214 8.45 -1.90 0.67
C LEU A 214 9.10 -2.30 -0.68
N GLN A 215 9.16 -1.37 -1.62
CA GLN A 215 9.37 -1.68 -3.04
C GLN A 215 10.72 -1.24 -3.58
N ASN A 216 11.23 -0.11 -3.12
CA ASN A 216 12.44 0.48 -3.65
C ASN A 216 13.64 0.10 -2.77
N GLN A 217 14.52 -0.76 -3.28
CA GLN A 217 15.76 -1.12 -2.59
C GLN A 217 16.57 0.12 -2.22
N SER A 218 16.66 1.11 -3.12
CA SER A 218 17.44 2.34 -2.86
C SER A 218 16.93 3.14 -1.67
N ALA A 219 15.63 3.06 -1.36
CA ALA A 219 15.03 3.68 -0.16
C ALA A 219 15.40 2.96 1.15
N ARG A 220 15.90 1.72 1.05
CA ARG A 220 16.33 0.88 2.18
C ARG A 220 17.85 0.71 2.27
N MET A 221 18.60 1.24 1.31
CA MET A 221 20.06 1.18 1.33
C MET A 221 20.63 2.19 2.33
N ILE A 222 21.42 1.71 3.28
CA ILE A 222 22.22 2.53 4.18
C ILE A 222 23.70 2.21 3.87
N SER A 223 24.36 3.10 3.12
CA SER A 223 25.64 2.81 2.45
C SER A 223 25.55 1.54 1.58
N ASN A 224 26.20 0.44 1.97
CA ASN A 224 26.24 -0.83 1.24
C ASN A 224 25.38 -1.92 1.89
N HIS A 225 24.57 -1.59 2.89
CA HIS A 225 23.70 -2.53 3.59
C HIS A 225 22.24 -2.25 3.26
N GLU A 226 21.50 -3.26 2.83
CA GLU A 226 20.05 -3.19 2.67
C GLU A 226 19.35 -3.48 4.01
N VAL A 227 18.42 -2.62 4.40
CA VAL A 227 17.38 -2.97 5.37
C VAL A 227 16.37 -3.89 4.70
N ILE A 228 16.10 -5.05 5.27
CA ILE A 228 15.25 -6.08 4.67
C ILE A 228 13.78 -5.62 4.67
N SER A 229 13.11 -5.67 3.51
CA SER A 229 11.69 -5.33 3.39
C SER A 229 10.75 -6.46 3.89
N PRO A 230 9.48 -6.13 4.21
CA PRO A 230 8.44 -7.12 4.45
C PRO A 230 8.27 -8.10 3.27
N PRO A 231 7.80 -9.35 3.53
CA PRO A 231 7.22 -9.85 4.79
C PRO A 231 8.25 -10.26 5.85
N SER A 232 9.55 -10.20 5.51
CA SER A 232 10.61 -10.59 6.43
C SER A 232 10.59 -9.68 7.65
N MET A 233 10.48 -10.29 8.82
CA MET A 233 10.47 -9.60 10.10
C MET A 233 11.68 -10.04 10.90
N CYS A 234 12.41 -9.08 11.45
CA CYS A 234 13.55 -9.37 12.31
C CYS A 234 13.82 -8.19 13.25
N ALA A 235 14.55 -8.46 14.33
CA ALA A 235 14.66 -7.51 15.43
C ALA A 235 15.39 -6.19 15.10
N LYS A 236 16.25 -6.17 14.07
CA LYS A 236 17.20 -5.06 13.87
C LYS A 236 17.45 -4.64 12.42
N ASN A 237 17.50 -5.57 11.47
CA ASN A 237 17.91 -5.28 10.10
C ASN A 237 16.75 -5.28 9.11
N CYS A 238 15.51 -5.42 9.59
CA CYS A 238 14.31 -5.44 8.77
C CYS A 238 13.56 -4.13 8.98
N VAL A 239 12.75 -3.70 8.00
CA VAL A 239 11.83 -2.57 8.20
C VAL A 239 10.88 -2.88 9.35
N MET A 240 10.38 -4.12 9.42
CA MET A 240 9.37 -4.55 10.40
C MET A 240 9.95 -5.50 11.46
N VAL A 241 9.63 -5.24 12.73
CA VAL A 241 10.04 -6.11 13.86
C VAL A 241 9.06 -7.26 14.06
N ASP A 242 7.79 -6.99 13.78
CA ASP A 242 6.68 -7.92 13.86
C ASP A 242 5.68 -7.59 12.75
N SER A 243 4.50 -8.21 12.80
CA SER A 243 3.53 -8.15 11.72
C SER A 243 2.81 -6.81 11.57
N LEU A 244 3.11 -5.83 12.43
CA LEU A 244 2.46 -4.51 12.47
C LEU A 244 3.45 -3.35 12.65
N HIS A 245 4.59 -3.54 13.32
CA HIS A 245 5.42 -2.44 13.78
C HIS A 245 6.78 -2.36 13.07
N PRO A 246 7.27 -1.14 12.80
CA PRO A 246 8.65 -0.94 12.37
C PRO A 246 9.68 -1.31 13.46
N THR A 247 10.88 -1.70 13.03
CA THR A 247 12.08 -1.75 13.91
C THR A 247 12.63 -0.36 14.17
N SER A 248 13.63 -0.24 15.05
CA SER A 248 14.43 0.98 15.22
C SER A 248 14.97 1.54 13.90
N VAL A 249 15.54 0.71 13.00
CA VAL A 249 16.03 1.19 11.71
C VAL A 249 14.87 1.56 10.77
N GLY A 250 13.75 0.84 10.82
CA GLY A 250 12.53 1.19 10.10
C GLY A 250 11.99 2.56 10.53
N GLN A 251 11.96 2.85 11.83
CA GLN A 251 11.62 4.19 12.33
C GLN A 251 12.63 5.24 11.88
N GLY A 252 13.93 4.93 11.85
CA GLY A 252 14.95 5.84 11.34
C GLY A 252 14.74 6.21 9.86
N LEU A 253 14.44 5.23 9.02
CA LEU A 253 14.13 5.47 7.60
C LEU A 253 12.87 6.35 7.46
N LEU A 254 11.80 6.01 8.18
CA LEU A 254 10.57 6.81 8.22
C LEU A 254 10.83 8.24 8.73
N ALA A 255 11.76 8.42 9.67
CA ALA A 255 12.09 9.73 10.21
C ALA A 255 12.68 10.67 9.15
N ASN A 256 13.44 10.15 8.18
CA ASN A 256 13.95 10.96 7.09
C ASN A 256 12.83 11.46 6.16
N TYR A 257 11.88 10.60 5.78
CA TYR A 257 10.70 11.03 5.03
C TYR A 257 9.86 12.03 5.84
N HIS A 258 9.70 11.78 7.15
CA HIS A 258 8.95 12.66 8.04
C HIS A 258 9.59 14.05 8.14
N MET A 259 10.90 14.12 8.27
CA MET A 259 11.63 15.39 8.31
C MET A 259 11.60 16.13 6.96
N GLN A 260 11.62 15.42 5.84
CA GLN A 260 11.40 16.02 4.52
C GLN A 260 10.01 16.67 4.45
N ALA A 261 8.97 15.97 4.93
CA ALA A 261 7.63 16.54 5.00
C ALA A 261 7.54 17.74 5.94
N ILE A 262 8.23 17.72 7.09
CA ILE A 262 8.30 18.90 7.98
C ILE A 262 8.98 20.07 7.26
N ASN A 263 10.12 19.86 6.61
CA ASN A 263 10.83 20.94 5.89
C ASN A 263 10.01 21.53 4.76
N GLU A 264 9.22 20.70 4.06
CA GLU A 264 8.34 21.13 2.98
C GLU A 264 7.12 21.91 3.49
N LYS A 265 6.47 21.41 4.55
CA LYS A 265 5.14 21.89 4.97
C LYS A 265 5.19 22.89 6.12
N PHE A 266 6.27 22.87 6.90
CA PHE A 266 6.51 23.76 8.02
C PHE A 266 7.95 24.32 7.98
N PRO A 267 8.27 25.14 6.96
CA PRO A 267 9.63 25.63 6.74
C PRO A 267 10.14 26.47 7.92
N SER A 268 11.38 26.22 8.32
CA SER A 268 12.06 26.96 9.38
C SER A 268 12.73 28.22 8.85
N ALA A 269 12.75 29.29 9.66
CA ALA A 269 13.47 30.52 9.34
C ALA A 269 14.99 30.34 9.19
N ASN A 270 15.55 29.25 9.73
CA ASN A 270 16.99 28.95 9.68
C ASN A 270 17.36 27.99 8.53
N GLY A 271 16.42 27.69 7.63
CA GLY A 271 16.54 26.67 6.60
C GLY A 271 16.17 25.28 7.09
N ASP A 272 16.30 24.31 6.19
CA ASP A 272 15.90 22.92 6.41
C ASP A 272 16.54 22.31 7.66
N TYR A 273 15.72 21.63 8.46
CA TYR A 273 16.19 20.77 9.52
C TYR A 273 16.96 19.57 8.94
N PRO A 274 17.99 19.08 9.66
CA PRO A 274 18.79 17.96 9.19
C PRO A 274 17.95 16.67 9.14
N LEU A 275 18.37 15.77 8.26
CA LEU A 275 17.95 14.36 8.25
C LEU A 275 18.92 13.53 9.10
N LEU A 276 18.51 12.32 9.49
CA LEU A 276 19.44 11.33 10.04
C LEU A 276 20.52 11.02 9.00
N THR A 277 21.76 11.07 9.46
CA THR A 277 22.92 10.68 8.67
C THR A 277 22.99 9.17 8.50
N GLU A 278 23.73 8.73 7.49
CA GLU A 278 24.02 7.31 7.26
C GLU A 278 24.59 6.62 8.52
N ALA A 279 25.50 7.30 9.24
CA ALA A 279 26.09 6.77 10.47
C ALA A 279 25.05 6.61 11.59
N GLU A 280 24.09 7.52 11.68
CA GLU A 280 23.00 7.43 12.65
C GLU A 280 22.01 6.30 12.28
N LEU A 281 21.68 6.15 11.00
CA LEU A 281 20.85 5.05 10.51
C LEU A 281 21.52 3.68 10.72
N LEU A 282 22.81 3.55 10.44
CA LEU A 282 23.59 2.33 10.69
C LEU A 282 23.58 1.95 12.18
N ALA A 283 23.61 2.94 13.08
CA ALA A 283 23.58 2.71 14.52
C ALA A 283 22.23 2.19 15.04
N LEU A 284 21.15 2.29 14.24
CA LEU A 284 19.82 1.76 14.55
C LEU A 284 19.64 0.30 14.12
N ALA A 285 20.57 -0.21 13.30
CA ALA A 285 20.59 -1.59 12.83
C ALA A 285 21.78 -2.36 13.43
N ASP A 286 21.86 -3.65 13.13
CA ASP A 286 22.97 -4.53 13.51
C ASP A 286 23.45 -5.29 12.28
N PHE A 287 23.98 -4.51 11.35
CA PHE A 287 24.72 -5.01 10.21
C PHE A 287 26.11 -5.45 10.69
N GLU A 288 26.22 -6.59 11.38
CA GLU A 288 27.52 -7.26 11.45
C GLU A 288 27.98 -7.47 10.00
N GLU A 289 29.14 -6.89 9.62
CA GLU A 289 29.69 -6.78 8.24
C GLU A 289 29.08 -7.81 7.28
N VAL A 290 27.99 -7.42 6.62
CA VAL A 290 27.37 -8.23 5.58
C VAL A 290 28.13 -7.91 4.31
N GLU A 291 28.67 -8.95 3.65
CA GLU A 291 29.42 -8.83 2.40
C GLU A 291 28.63 -7.97 1.39
N GLU A 292 29.35 -7.14 0.62
CA GLU A 292 28.78 -6.35 -0.48
C GLU A 292 27.86 -7.24 -1.32
N VAL A 293 26.56 -6.93 -1.33
CA VAL A 293 25.59 -7.63 -2.16
C VAL A 293 25.97 -7.35 -3.60
N SER A 294 26.51 -8.35 -4.29
CA SER A 294 26.92 -8.19 -5.68
C SER A 294 25.69 -8.10 -6.56
N GLU A 295 25.45 -6.96 -7.19
CA GLU A 295 24.44 -6.81 -8.24
C GLU A 295 24.68 -7.82 -9.37
N ILE A 296 23.62 -8.51 -9.79
CA ILE A 296 23.64 -9.58 -10.79
C ILE A 296 22.95 -9.08 -12.06
N THR A 297 23.72 -8.88 -13.14
CA THR A 297 23.15 -8.71 -14.47
C THR A 297 23.18 -10.04 -15.21
N ILE A 298 22.00 -10.55 -15.56
CA ILE A 298 21.83 -11.76 -16.37
C ILE A 298 22.04 -11.41 -17.84
N GLU A 299 23.06 -12.03 -18.44
CA GLU A 299 23.29 -11.99 -19.88
C GLU A 299 22.48 -13.09 -20.58
N GLY A 300 21.59 -12.72 -21.49
CA GLY A 300 20.79 -13.66 -22.29
C GLY A 300 19.35 -13.79 -21.82
N ASP A 301 18.81 -15.02 -21.84
CA ASP A 301 17.41 -15.29 -21.53
C ASP A 301 17.19 -15.37 -20.00
N ILE A 302 16.58 -14.33 -19.46
CA ILE A 302 16.30 -14.17 -18.03
C ILE A 302 15.46 -15.33 -17.48
N THR A 303 14.55 -15.87 -18.29
CA THR A 303 13.65 -16.96 -17.86
C THR A 303 14.37 -18.28 -17.64
N LYS A 304 15.63 -18.41 -18.08
CA LYS A 304 16.46 -19.62 -17.90
C LYS A 304 17.56 -19.47 -16.88
N ALA A 305 17.70 -18.29 -16.26
CA ALA A 305 18.70 -18.06 -15.23
C ALA A 305 18.37 -18.84 -13.95
N CYS A 306 19.37 -19.53 -13.39
CA CYS A 306 19.23 -20.33 -12.18
C CYS A 306 19.93 -19.67 -10.98
N PHE A 307 19.24 -19.63 -9.85
CA PHE A 307 19.71 -19.06 -8.58
C PHE A 307 19.65 -20.12 -7.48
N ASP A 308 20.64 -20.09 -6.58
CA ASP A 308 20.59 -20.91 -5.38
C ASP A 308 19.65 -20.24 -4.37
N TRP A 309 18.54 -20.91 -4.04
CA TRP A 309 17.56 -20.41 -3.10
C TRP A 309 18.12 -20.27 -1.66
N THR A 310 19.27 -20.88 -1.36
CA THR A 310 19.94 -20.76 -0.05
C THR A 310 20.89 -19.57 0.03
N GLU A 311 21.29 -19.00 -1.11
CA GLU A 311 22.28 -17.92 -1.18
C GLU A 311 21.73 -16.61 -1.76
N ALA A 312 20.59 -16.66 -2.48
CA ALA A 312 19.97 -15.48 -3.09
C ALA A 312 18.89 -14.85 -2.20
N ASN A 313 18.81 -13.51 -2.24
CA ASN A 313 17.73 -12.76 -1.61
C ASN A 313 16.51 -12.69 -2.52
N TYR A 314 15.32 -12.75 -1.93
CA TYR A 314 14.05 -12.64 -2.66
C TYR A 314 13.11 -11.65 -1.99
N ARG A 315 12.41 -10.87 -2.82
CA ARG A 315 11.23 -10.10 -2.43
C ARG A 315 9.96 -10.83 -2.85
N GLN A 316 8.83 -10.50 -2.22
CA GLN A 316 7.54 -11.09 -2.56
C GLN A 316 6.69 -10.18 -3.44
N LEU A 317 6.02 -10.80 -4.41
CA LEU A 317 5.00 -10.24 -5.30
C LEU A 317 3.77 -11.14 -5.20
N TYR A 318 2.63 -10.63 -4.75
CA TYR A 318 1.41 -11.42 -4.65
C TYR A 318 0.70 -11.47 -6.00
N LEU A 319 0.33 -12.68 -6.44
CA LEU A 319 -0.41 -12.88 -7.68
C LEU A 319 -1.77 -13.52 -7.38
N THR A 320 -2.83 -12.79 -7.69
CA THR A 320 -4.21 -13.27 -7.64
C THR A 320 -4.77 -13.35 -9.05
N VAL A 321 -5.38 -14.47 -9.40
CA VAL A 321 -6.06 -14.66 -10.69
C VAL A 321 -7.51 -15.07 -10.41
N ILE A 322 -8.45 -14.29 -10.94
CA ILE A 322 -9.88 -14.46 -10.72
C ILE A 322 -10.54 -14.81 -12.05
N ASN A 323 -11.32 -15.90 -12.08
CA ASN A 323 -12.09 -16.36 -13.23
C ASN A 323 -13.57 -16.35 -12.86
N ASP A 324 -14.35 -15.44 -13.45
CA ASP A 324 -15.79 -15.30 -13.19
C ASP A 324 -16.13 -15.16 -11.69
N GLY A 325 -15.27 -14.47 -10.95
CA GLY A 325 -15.40 -14.27 -9.50
C GLY A 325 -14.86 -15.41 -8.65
N GLU A 326 -14.32 -16.48 -9.25
CA GLU A 326 -13.69 -17.58 -8.54
C GLU A 326 -12.16 -17.51 -8.63
N ASN A 327 -11.50 -17.81 -7.51
CA ASN A 327 -10.05 -17.81 -7.46
C ASN A 327 -9.42 -18.99 -8.18
N VAL A 328 -8.47 -18.69 -9.07
CA VAL A 328 -7.65 -19.69 -9.75
C VAL A 328 -6.44 -20.00 -8.87
N VAL A 329 -6.28 -21.28 -8.56
CA VAL A 329 -5.15 -21.76 -7.75
C VAL A 329 -3.86 -21.69 -8.57
N ILE A 330 -2.91 -20.88 -8.10
CA ILE A 330 -1.55 -20.86 -8.61
C ILE A 330 -0.78 -22.04 -7.99
N PRO A 331 -0.22 -22.96 -8.79
CA PRO A 331 0.61 -24.05 -8.28
C PRO A 331 1.80 -23.55 -7.47
N ASN A 332 2.08 -24.21 -6.35
CA ASN A 332 3.33 -23.98 -5.62
C ASN A 332 4.53 -24.54 -6.39
N TYR A 333 5.71 -23.95 -6.16
CA TYR A 333 7.00 -24.37 -6.72
C TYR A 333 7.14 -24.24 -8.25
N ILE A 334 6.33 -23.41 -8.91
CA ILE A 334 6.64 -22.91 -10.25
C ILE A 334 8.02 -22.25 -10.19
N GLY A 335 8.88 -22.55 -11.15
CA GLY A 335 10.24 -22.02 -11.18
C GLY A 335 11.18 -22.60 -10.13
N PHE A 336 10.74 -23.53 -9.25
CA PHE A 336 11.61 -24.21 -8.29
C PHE A 336 11.90 -25.64 -8.73
N ASN A 337 13.18 -26.03 -8.71
CA ASN A 337 13.64 -27.38 -9.04
C ASN A 337 13.10 -27.91 -10.38
N THR A 338 13.19 -27.07 -11.42
CA THR A 338 12.76 -27.40 -12.78
C THR A 338 13.79 -28.28 -13.49
N GLU A 339 13.49 -28.71 -14.73
CA GLU A 339 14.47 -29.45 -15.53
C GLU A 339 15.72 -28.61 -15.85
N GLU A 340 15.52 -27.31 -16.10
CA GLU A 340 16.56 -26.32 -16.37
C GLU A 340 17.35 -25.98 -15.08
N CYS A 341 16.64 -25.66 -14.00
CA CYS A 341 17.22 -25.25 -12.71
C CYS A 341 17.03 -26.33 -11.63
N ARG A 342 17.84 -27.39 -11.71
CA ARG A 342 17.78 -28.52 -10.76
C ARG A 342 18.39 -28.18 -9.41
N GLN A 343 17.65 -28.43 -8.33
CA GLN A 343 18.00 -28.07 -6.94
C GLN A 343 18.19 -26.55 -6.73
N SER A 344 17.63 -25.75 -7.62
CA SER A 344 17.75 -24.30 -7.67
C SER A 344 16.39 -23.70 -8.02
N THR A 345 16.32 -22.38 -8.14
CA THR A 345 15.15 -21.63 -8.59
C THR A 345 15.48 -20.86 -9.86
N HIS A 346 14.46 -20.49 -10.61
CA HIS A 346 14.57 -19.41 -11.59
C HIS A 346 14.62 -18.06 -10.87
N VAL A 347 14.84 -16.97 -11.63
CA VAL A 347 14.80 -15.58 -11.13
C VAL A 347 13.48 -15.24 -10.40
N MET A 348 12.43 -16.00 -10.69
CA MET A 348 11.17 -15.98 -9.96
C MET A 348 10.69 -17.39 -9.68
N TYR A 349 10.11 -17.63 -8.51
CA TYR A 349 9.44 -18.89 -8.19
C TYR A 349 8.23 -18.69 -7.30
N SER A 350 7.19 -19.48 -7.48
CA SER A 350 5.98 -19.39 -6.65
C SER A 350 6.15 -20.15 -5.34
N SER A 351 5.78 -19.53 -4.23
CA SER A 351 5.44 -20.18 -2.97
C SER A 351 3.94 -20.10 -2.74
N ASP A 352 3.49 -20.41 -1.51
CA ASP A 352 2.08 -20.31 -1.13
C ASP A 352 1.59 -18.86 -1.37
N GLN A 353 0.84 -18.68 -2.45
CA GLN A 353 0.16 -17.43 -2.83
C GLN A 353 1.07 -16.22 -3.11
N ALA A 354 2.36 -16.43 -3.33
CA ALA A 354 3.31 -15.37 -3.66
C ALA A 354 4.33 -15.83 -4.71
N ILE A 355 4.83 -14.87 -5.49
CA ILE A 355 5.99 -15.01 -6.35
C ILE A 355 7.18 -14.43 -5.59
N ASN A 356 8.18 -15.26 -5.36
CA ASN A 356 9.47 -14.82 -4.83
C ASN A 356 10.33 -14.38 -6.01
N VAL A 357 10.72 -13.12 -6.04
CA VAL A 357 11.49 -12.48 -7.10
C VAL A 357 12.89 -12.20 -6.57
N VAL A 358 13.95 -12.61 -7.28
CA VAL A 358 15.33 -12.34 -6.85
C VAL A 358 15.56 -10.82 -6.76
N SER A 359 16.01 -10.34 -5.60
CA SER A 359 16.16 -8.90 -5.32
C SER A 359 17.39 -8.28 -5.97
N ASP A 360 18.45 -9.06 -6.19
CA ASP A 360 19.78 -8.53 -6.54
C ASP A 360 20.01 -8.46 -8.06
N VAL A 361 18.96 -8.65 -8.87
CA VAL A 361 19.04 -8.68 -10.34
C VAL A 361 18.74 -7.32 -10.93
N THR A 362 19.65 -6.78 -11.75
CA THR A 362 19.49 -5.44 -12.36
C THR A 362 18.76 -5.44 -13.70
N ASN A 363 18.40 -6.62 -14.21
CA ASN A 363 17.57 -6.74 -15.40
C ASN A 363 16.15 -6.23 -15.13
N GLU A 364 15.52 -5.62 -16.13
CA GLU A 364 14.09 -5.31 -16.08
C GLU A 364 13.28 -6.60 -16.07
N LEU A 365 12.67 -6.92 -14.93
CA LEU A 365 11.80 -8.08 -14.78
C LEU A 365 10.37 -7.71 -15.12
N THR A 366 9.68 -8.57 -15.87
CA THR A 366 8.29 -8.39 -16.24
C THR A 366 7.44 -9.52 -15.69
N LEU A 367 6.13 -9.28 -15.54
CA LEU A 367 5.17 -10.31 -15.15
C LEU A 367 5.15 -11.46 -16.18
N ASN A 368 5.34 -11.13 -17.46
CA ASN A 368 5.42 -12.13 -18.53
C ASN A 368 6.59 -13.11 -18.32
N HIS A 369 7.74 -12.67 -17.79
CA HIS A 369 8.83 -13.61 -17.46
C HIS A 369 8.40 -14.69 -16.46
N PHE A 370 7.53 -14.38 -15.50
CA PHE A 370 7.01 -15.37 -14.55
C PHE A 370 6.10 -16.39 -15.25
N PHE A 371 5.18 -15.92 -16.10
CA PHE A 371 4.30 -16.79 -16.88
C PHE A 371 5.08 -17.67 -17.87
N GLU A 372 6.16 -17.15 -18.45
CA GLU A 372 7.08 -17.94 -19.29
C GLU A 372 7.82 -19.03 -18.49
N ILE A 373 8.28 -18.73 -17.27
CA ILE A 373 8.87 -19.73 -16.36
C ILE A 373 7.83 -20.80 -15.98
N TRP A 374 6.58 -20.40 -15.81
CA TRP A 374 5.46 -21.31 -15.57
C TRP A 374 5.12 -22.16 -16.81
N GLY A 375 5.29 -21.60 -18.00
CA GLY A 375 4.84 -22.19 -19.26
C GLY A 375 3.37 -21.93 -19.56
N GLU A 376 2.78 -20.90 -18.95
CA GLU A 376 1.41 -20.45 -19.19
C GLU A 376 1.40 -19.22 -20.12
N GLU A 377 0.30 -19.02 -20.85
CA GLU A 377 0.13 -17.86 -21.72
C GLU A 377 -0.27 -16.63 -20.91
N PHE A 378 0.28 -15.47 -21.26
CA PHE A 378 -0.03 -14.19 -20.64
C PHE A 378 -0.01 -13.04 -21.65
N SER A 379 -1.18 -12.44 -21.87
CA SER A 379 -1.40 -11.29 -22.75
C SER A 379 -2.76 -10.65 -22.47
N SER A 380 -3.00 -9.46 -23.00
CA SER A 380 -4.31 -8.79 -22.91
C SER A 380 -5.46 -9.54 -23.60
N ALA A 381 -5.14 -10.56 -24.41
CA ALA A 381 -6.13 -11.40 -25.07
C ALA A 381 -6.33 -12.76 -24.38
N GLN A 382 -5.36 -13.22 -23.59
CA GLN A 382 -5.33 -14.57 -23.07
C GLN A 382 -4.43 -14.70 -21.84
N VAL A 383 -4.95 -15.29 -20.76
CA VAL A 383 -4.20 -15.66 -19.56
C VAL A 383 -4.56 -17.07 -19.14
N MET A 384 -3.58 -17.98 -19.01
CA MET A 384 -3.79 -19.36 -18.55
C MET A 384 -4.91 -20.11 -19.30
N GLY A 385 -5.01 -19.90 -20.62
CA GLY A 385 -6.07 -20.45 -21.47
C GLY A 385 -7.43 -19.75 -21.39
N MET A 386 -7.61 -18.74 -20.53
CA MET A 386 -8.79 -17.87 -20.47
C MET A 386 -8.66 -16.78 -21.54
N GLY A 387 -9.44 -16.87 -22.61
CA GLY A 387 -9.33 -15.98 -23.77
C GLY A 387 -10.53 -15.05 -23.96
N THR A 388 -10.30 -13.86 -24.52
CA THR A 388 -11.34 -12.84 -24.80
C THR A 388 -12.18 -13.13 -26.05
N ASN A 389 -11.87 -14.19 -26.79
CA ASN A 389 -12.45 -14.51 -28.10
C ASN A 389 -13.98 -14.73 -28.09
N ASP A 390 -14.56 -15.14 -26.95
CA ASP A 390 -16.00 -15.39 -26.79
C ASP A 390 -16.74 -14.25 -26.07
N GLY A 391 -16.25 -13.02 -26.24
CA GLY A 391 -16.81 -11.83 -25.58
C GLY A 391 -16.42 -11.70 -24.11
N GLY A 392 -15.41 -12.47 -23.68
CA GLY A 392 -14.81 -12.32 -22.36
C GLY A 392 -13.94 -11.06 -22.27
N ALA A 393 -13.74 -10.57 -21.06
CA ALA A 393 -12.91 -9.42 -20.75
C ALA A 393 -11.80 -9.82 -19.78
N LEU A 394 -10.61 -9.27 -19.99
CA LEU A 394 -9.45 -9.40 -19.13
C LEU A 394 -9.07 -8.01 -18.61
N SER A 395 -8.77 -7.91 -17.32
CA SER A 395 -8.20 -6.71 -16.71
C SER A 395 -7.04 -7.08 -15.77
N ILE A 396 -6.07 -6.18 -15.67
CA ILE A 396 -5.01 -6.23 -14.66
C ILE A 396 -5.17 -5.03 -13.76
N THR A 397 -4.96 -5.29 -12.47
CA THR A 397 -4.77 -4.29 -11.46
C THR A 397 -3.39 -4.51 -10.82
N LEU A 398 -2.57 -3.46 -10.79
CA LEU A 398 -1.28 -3.44 -10.09
C LEU A 398 -1.45 -2.57 -8.84
N ASP A 399 -1.24 -3.14 -7.66
CA ASP A 399 -1.33 -2.41 -6.38
C ASP A 399 -2.66 -1.65 -6.19
N GLY A 400 -3.75 -2.27 -6.63
CA GLY A 400 -5.10 -1.69 -6.58
C GLY A 400 -5.42 -0.70 -7.73
N VAL A 401 -4.46 -0.38 -8.60
CA VAL A 401 -4.65 0.53 -9.74
C VAL A 401 -4.78 -0.23 -11.06
N ALA A 402 -5.81 0.08 -11.84
CA ALA A 402 -6.02 -0.53 -13.15
C ALA A 402 -4.85 -0.26 -14.10
N TYR A 403 -4.35 -1.31 -14.74
CA TYR A 403 -3.23 -1.24 -15.69
C TYR A 403 -3.71 -1.28 -17.13
N GLU A 404 -3.49 -0.17 -17.83
CA GLU A 404 -3.88 0.05 -19.24
C GLU A 404 -2.71 -0.08 -20.23
N GLY A 405 -1.55 -0.56 -19.75
CA GLY A 405 -0.32 -0.64 -20.54
C GLY A 405 -0.18 -1.91 -21.39
N ASP A 406 1.03 -2.17 -21.87
CA ASP A 406 1.34 -3.38 -22.65
C ASP A 406 1.54 -4.58 -21.71
N TRP A 407 0.64 -5.56 -21.78
CA TRP A 407 0.69 -6.76 -20.94
C TRP A 407 1.95 -7.60 -21.18
N LEU A 408 2.56 -7.52 -22.36
CA LEU A 408 3.81 -8.24 -22.64
C LEU A 408 5.03 -7.60 -21.95
N ALA A 409 4.88 -6.38 -21.43
CA ALA A 409 5.94 -5.60 -20.82
C ALA A 409 5.50 -4.99 -19.48
N VAL A 410 4.61 -5.67 -18.74
CA VAL A 410 4.24 -5.28 -17.38
C VAL A 410 5.48 -5.39 -16.51
N ASN A 411 6.14 -4.25 -16.26
CA ASN A 411 7.27 -4.16 -15.36
C ASN A 411 6.78 -4.46 -13.93
N ILE A 412 7.46 -5.40 -13.25
CA ILE A 412 7.12 -5.81 -11.88
C ILE A 412 8.10 -5.22 -10.85
N ASP A 413 9.06 -4.41 -11.28
CA ASP A 413 9.89 -3.64 -10.38
C ASP A 413 9.00 -2.69 -9.58
N GLY A 414 9.15 -2.77 -8.27
CA GLY A 414 8.32 -2.03 -7.34
C GLY A 414 6.83 -2.41 -7.27
N VAL A 415 6.38 -3.48 -7.94
CA VAL A 415 4.98 -3.98 -7.81
C VAL A 415 4.85 -4.93 -6.62
N ILE A 416 3.79 -4.76 -5.81
CA ILE A 416 3.52 -5.57 -4.61
C ILE A 416 2.50 -6.66 -4.89
N SER A 417 1.48 -6.34 -5.65
CA SER A 417 0.33 -7.18 -5.92
C SER A 417 -0.12 -7.03 -7.38
N VAL A 418 -0.40 -8.16 -7.99
CA VAL A 418 -0.99 -8.27 -9.32
C VAL A 418 -2.29 -9.02 -9.16
N GLU A 419 -3.38 -8.38 -9.59
CA GLU A 419 -4.66 -9.04 -9.76
C GLU A 419 -5.00 -9.12 -11.25
N ILE A 420 -5.28 -10.32 -11.73
CA ILE A 420 -5.78 -10.57 -13.09
C ILE A 420 -7.22 -11.04 -12.96
N GLN A 421 -8.15 -10.29 -13.55
CA GLN A 421 -9.55 -10.70 -13.60
C GLN A 421 -9.93 -11.11 -15.02
N PHE A 422 -10.55 -12.28 -15.14
CA PHE A 422 -11.26 -12.73 -16.33
C PHE A 422 -12.76 -12.77 -16.05
N GLN A 423 -13.53 -12.16 -16.94
CA GLN A 423 -14.98 -12.26 -16.96
C GLN A 423 -15.42 -12.88 -18.28
N SER A 424 -16.16 -13.97 -18.24
CA SER A 424 -16.75 -14.57 -19.44
C SER A 424 -17.84 -13.68 -20.04
N GLY A 425 -17.95 -13.71 -21.37
CA GLY A 425 -19.01 -13.00 -22.07
C GLY A 425 -20.37 -13.59 -21.70
N GLN A 426 -21.26 -12.78 -21.13
CA GLN A 426 -22.64 -13.21 -20.92
C GLN A 426 -23.25 -13.60 -22.28
N SER A 427 -23.56 -14.90 -22.46
CA SER A 427 -24.48 -15.32 -23.50
C SER A 427 -25.82 -14.67 -23.21
N GLN A 428 -26.13 -13.59 -23.92
CA GLN A 428 -27.47 -13.02 -24.01
C GLN A 428 -28.38 -14.10 -24.61
N VAL A 429 -28.98 -14.95 -23.76
CA VAL A 429 -30.13 -15.74 -24.18
C VAL A 429 -31.27 -14.77 -24.38
N ASN A 430 -31.41 -14.30 -25.61
CA ASN A 430 -32.52 -13.45 -26.03
C ASN A 430 -33.80 -14.29 -25.92
N PRO A 431 -34.82 -13.92 -25.11
CA PRO A 431 -36.00 -14.75 -24.90
C PRO A 431 -36.94 -14.89 -26.10
N GLU A 432 -36.58 -14.33 -27.27
CA GLU A 432 -37.50 -14.24 -28.43
C GLU A 432 -37.27 -15.27 -29.54
N ASP A 433 -36.22 -16.09 -29.50
CA ASP A 433 -36.03 -17.18 -30.47
C ASP A 433 -36.30 -18.55 -29.83
N GLY A 434 -37.56 -18.98 -29.87
CA GLY A 434 -37.92 -20.33 -29.43
C GLY A 434 -39.41 -20.61 -29.28
N MET A 435 -40.26 -20.15 -30.20
CA MET A 435 -41.63 -20.67 -30.29
C MET A 435 -41.67 -21.86 -31.25
N GLU A 436 -41.23 -23.03 -30.79
CA GLU A 436 -41.84 -24.30 -31.19
C GLU A 436 -42.00 -25.20 -29.98
N SER A 437 -43.23 -25.68 -29.82
CA SER A 437 -43.74 -26.38 -28.65
C SER A 437 -43.18 -27.79 -28.51
N GLU A 438 -42.69 -28.15 -27.33
CA GLU A 438 -43.00 -29.45 -26.75
C GLU A 438 -42.95 -29.36 -25.21
N SER A 439 -44.11 -29.51 -24.61
CA SER A 439 -44.36 -29.38 -23.18
C SER A 439 -44.05 -30.67 -22.43
N THR A 440 -43.16 -30.61 -21.44
CA THR A 440 -43.19 -31.51 -20.27
C THR A 440 -43.11 -30.68 -18.98
N PRO A 441 -44.01 -30.88 -17.99
CA PRO A 441 -44.17 -29.93 -16.89
C PRO A 441 -43.11 -30.12 -15.80
N GLY A 442 -42.37 -29.06 -15.52
CA GLY A 442 -41.46 -28.94 -14.38
C GLY A 442 -42.23 -28.72 -13.06
N PHE A 443 -41.73 -29.40 -12.03
CA PHE A 443 -42.18 -29.43 -10.64
C PHE A 443 -41.94 -28.09 -9.93
N ALA A 444 -42.64 -27.01 -10.31
CA ALA A 444 -42.49 -25.70 -9.65
C ALA A 444 -43.75 -24.81 -9.72
N ALA A 445 -44.94 -25.39 -9.80
CA ALA A 445 -46.21 -24.67 -9.77
C ALA A 445 -47.18 -25.23 -8.71
N LEU A 446 -46.69 -25.43 -7.47
CA LEU A 446 -47.53 -25.94 -6.38
C LEU A 446 -47.34 -25.25 -5.01
N ILE A 447 -46.73 -24.06 -4.96
CA ILE A 447 -46.73 -23.24 -3.74
C ILE A 447 -47.05 -21.79 -4.11
N ALA A 448 -48.28 -21.55 -4.56
CA ALA A 448 -48.92 -20.22 -4.56
C ALA A 448 -50.41 -20.36 -4.90
N THR A 449 -51.21 -21.03 -4.05
CA THR A 449 -52.70 -20.95 -4.08
C THR A 449 -53.39 -21.62 -2.87
N ILE A 450 -52.74 -21.69 -1.70
CA ILE A 450 -53.42 -22.03 -0.44
C ILE A 450 -53.16 -20.90 0.55
N GLY A 451 -53.90 -19.81 0.39
CA GLY A 451 -53.73 -18.63 1.22
C GLY A 451 -54.66 -17.50 0.85
N MET A 452 -55.94 -17.78 0.55
CA MET A 452 -57.05 -16.81 0.58
C MET A 452 -58.36 -17.49 0.17
N LEU A 453 -58.88 -18.41 1.00
CA LEU A 453 -60.28 -18.86 0.93
C LEU A 453 -60.75 -19.40 2.29
N SER A 454 -60.45 -18.63 3.35
CA SER A 454 -61.03 -18.80 4.68
C SER A 454 -61.39 -17.43 5.29
N ALA A 455 -62.05 -16.58 4.49
CA ALA A 455 -62.61 -15.30 4.95
C ALA A 455 -63.80 -14.87 4.09
N ALA A 456 -64.81 -15.73 3.91
CA ALA A 456 -66.14 -15.32 3.43
C ALA A 456 -67.24 -16.39 3.66
N ILE A 457 -67.14 -17.19 4.73
CA ILE A 457 -68.30 -17.94 5.26
C ILE A 457 -68.68 -17.27 6.57
N ILE A 458 -69.32 -16.10 6.45
CA ILE A 458 -70.28 -15.47 7.37
C ILE A 458 -70.73 -14.19 6.63
N SER A 459 -72.04 -14.01 6.48
CA SER A 459 -72.72 -12.89 5.79
C SER A 459 -73.13 -13.11 4.31
N SER A 460 -74.10 -14.00 4.10
CA SER A 460 -75.32 -13.67 3.33
C SER A 460 -76.35 -14.80 3.38
N ARG A 461 -76.64 -15.28 4.61
CA ARG A 461 -77.99 -15.80 4.91
C ARG A 461 -78.90 -14.61 5.18
N GLN A 462 -79.23 -13.86 4.12
CA GLN A 462 -80.34 -12.91 4.14
C GLN A 462 -80.71 -12.50 2.71
N GLY A 463 -81.89 -12.92 2.26
CA GLY A 463 -82.70 -12.14 1.33
C GLY A 463 -82.62 -12.48 -0.16
N ARG A 464 -83.24 -13.60 -0.57
CA ARG A 464 -84.09 -13.60 -1.77
C ARG A 464 -85.53 -13.65 -1.29
N ARG A 465 -86.22 -12.51 -1.39
CA ARG A 465 -87.68 -12.37 -1.27
C ARG A 465 -88.27 -12.75 -2.63
N ASP A 466 -89.04 -13.84 -2.63
CA ASP A 466 -90.41 -13.99 -3.14
C ASP A 466 -90.70 -15.48 -3.36
#